data_AF-A0A3B9YQ28-F1
#
_entry.id   AF-A0A3B9YQ28-F1
#
_cell.length_a   1.000
_cell.length_b   1.000
_cell.length_c   1.000
_cell.angle_alpha   90.00
_cell.angle_beta   90.00
_cell.angle_gamma   90.00
#
_symmetry.space_group_name_H-M   'P 1'
#
loop_
_entity.id
_entity.type
_entity.pdbx_description
1 polymer ?
#
loop_
_entity_poly.entity_id
_entity_poly.type
_entity_poly.pdbx_seq_one_letter_code
_entity_poly.pdbx_strand_id
1 'polypeptide(L)'
;MLMLGLWVAFALPVRGQEGPPPGPATAAPRGLAPGSAQPPEVEAQPAPVPQPSQTRMLAPAAGDRAGSAIEIEDLSAPDPFAVGTLSAGEGGLGANAWAGTEREGLAATLARLPMVERSPVMRDLTRRMLLSQSRGPAGGAEDSSAWFEARLQALNATGLWNDTLALAARAPSQTPGIARAVIDAKLMLGQEAEACAALSGLATPPEGAA
;
A
#
# COMPACT_ATOMS: atom_id res chain seq x y z
N MET A 1 24.12 -53.35 -9.49
CA MET A 1 22.70 -53.69 -9.38
C MET A 1 21.90 -52.42 -9.69
N LEU A 2 21.58 -52.19 -10.97
CA LEU A 2 20.86 -51.01 -11.46
C LEU A 2 19.36 -51.19 -11.24
N MET A 3 18.70 -50.26 -10.53
CA MET A 3 17.24 -50.15 -10.53
C MET A 3 16.84 -48.98 -11.44
N LEU A 4 16.40 -49.34 -12.65
CA LEU A 4 15.71 -48.48 -13.60
C LEU A 4 14.36 -48.04 -13.00
N GLY A 5 14.23 -46.74 -12.68
CA GLY A 5 12.95 -46.12 -12.35
C GLY A 5 12.17 -45.80 -13.63
N LEU A 6 11.14 -46.60 -13.91
CA LEU A 6 10.25 -46.49 -15.07
C LEU A 6 9.34 -45.27 -14.92
N TRP A 7 9.61 -44.20 -15.69
CA TRP A 7 8.72 -43.05 -15.83
C TRP A 7 7.60 -43.40 -16.82
N VAL A 8 6.37 -43.55 -16.33
CA VAL A 8 5.18 -43.62 -17.19
C VAL A 8 4.71 -42.19 -17.45
N ALA A 9 5.03 -41.68 -18.64
CA ALA A 9 4.50 -40.42 -19.15
C ALA A 9 3.02 -40.61 -19.53
N PHE A 10 2.12 -40.08 -18.70
CA PHE A 10 0.69 -40.03 -19.01
C PHE A 10 0.46 -38.86 -19.98
N ALA A 11 0.57 -39.13 -21.28
CA ALA A 11 0.21 -38.18 -22.33
C ALA A 11 -1.31 -38.14 -22.48
N LEU A 12 -1.97 -37.19 -21.82
CA LEU A 12 -3.38 -36.88 -22.05
C LEU A 12 -3.52 -36.16 -23.41
N PRO A 13 -4.36 -36.65 -24.34
CA PRO A 13 -4.67 -35.88 -25.53
C PRO A 13 -5.57 -34.70 -25.16
N VAL A 14 -5.01 -33.49 -25.19
CA VAL A 14 -5.80 -32.25 -25.22
C VAL A 14 -6.54 -32.21 -26.57
N ARG A 15 -7.86 -32.43 -26.54
CA ARG A 15 -8.73 -32.02 -27.64
C ARG A 15 -8.91 -30.51 -27.56
N GLY A 16 -8.38 -29.78 -28.55
CA GLY A 16 -8.77 -28.39 -28.78
C GLY A 16 -10.24 -28.34 -29.17
N GLN A 17 -11.05 -27.61 -28.40
CA GLN A 17 -12.38 -27.19 -28.85
C GLN A 17 -12.20 -25.93 -29.68
N GLU A 18 -12.19 -26.07 -31.01
CA GLU A 18 -12.36 -24.92 -31.91
C GLU A 18 -13.81 -24.42 -31.79
N GLY A 19 -13.97 -23.28 -31.12
CA GLY A 19 -15.22 -22.53 -31.16
C GLY A 19 -15.49 -22.05 -32.60
N PRO A 20 -16.77 -21.81 -32.96
CA PRO A 20 -17.14 -21.33 -34.29
C PRO A 20 -16.38 -20.04 -34.65
N PRO A 21 -15.99 -19.85 -35.93
CA PRO A 21 -15.26 -18.67 -36.34
C PRO A 21 -16.06 -17.40 -36.01
N PRO A 22 -15.40 -16.34 -35.50
CA PRO A 22 -16.10 -15.09 -35.24
C PRO A 22 -16.69 -14.56 -36.55
N GLY A 23 -18.01 -14.42 -36.58
CA GLY A 23 -18.69 -13.75 -37.68
C GLY A 23 -18.17 -12.30 -37.84
N PRO A 24 -18.29 -11.69 -39.03
CA PRO A 24 -17.82 -10.33 -39.25
C PRO A 24 -18.50 -9.39 -38.25
N ALA A 25 -17.70 -8.77 -37.37
CA ALA A 25 -18.16 -7.79 -36.42
C ALA A 25 -18.77 -6.60 -37.17
N THR A 26 -20.10 -6.55 -37.22
CA THR A 26 -20.85 -5.50 -37.94
C THR A 26 -21.18 -4.30 -37.05
N ALA A 27 -20.61 -4.25 -35.84
CA ALA A 27 -20.84 -3.13 -34.93
C ALA A 27 -19.95 -1.94 -35.32
N ALA A 28 -20.58 -0.86 -35.78
CA ALA A 28 -19.91 0.42 -36.02
C ALA A 28 -19.28 0.96 -34.71
N PRO A 29 -18.15 1.67 -34.78
CA PRO A 29 -17.50 2.24 -33.60
C PRO A 29 -18.43 3.27 -32.93
N ARG A 30 -18.72 3.06 -31.64
CA ARG A 30 -19.42 4.05 -30.81
C ARG A 30 -18.43 5.15 -30.42
N GLY A 31 -18.73 6.39 -30.83
CA GLY A 31 -17.97 7.56 -30.42
C GLY A 31 -18.08 7.78 -28.90
N LEU A 32 -16.95 8.08 -28.25
CA LEU A 32 -16.85 8.35 -26.80
C LEU A 32 -17.16 9.82 -26.45
N ALA A 33 -17.94 10.52 -27.29
CA ALA A 33 -18.32 11.89 -26.99
C ALA A 33 -19.27 11.88 -25.78
N PRO A 34 -18.97 12.61 -24.69
CA PRO A 34 -19.89 12.74 -23.58
C PRO A 34 -21.16 13.43 -24.09
N GLY A 35 -22.31 12.78 -23.87
CA GLY A 35 -23.61 13.36 -24.18
C GLY A 35 -23.77 14.68 -23.45
N SER A 36 -24.05 15.74 -24.20
CA SER A 36 -24.39 17.04 -23.66
C SER A 36 -25.73 16.91 -22.93
N ALA A 37 -25.70 16.58 -21.64
CA ALA A 37 -26.86 16.75 -20.79
C ALA A 37 -27.08 18.26 -20.65
N GLN A 38 -28.14 18.79 -21.26
CA GLN A 38 -28.60 20.13 -20.95
C GLN A 38 -28.97 20.18 -19.46
N PRO A 39 -28.42 21.12 -18.68
CA PRO A 39 -28.89 21.37 -17.32
C PRO A 39 -30.39 21.73 -17.36
N PRO A 40 -31.20 21.29 -16.39
CA PRO A 40 -32.58 21.75 -16.30
C PRO A 40 -32.59 23.25 -16.09
N GLU A 41 -33.40 23.94 -16.90
CA GLU A 41 -33.68 25.37 -16.75
C GLU A 41 -34.50 25.56 -15.47
N VAL A 42 -33.83 25.98 -14.40
CA VAL A 42 -34.47 26.30 -13.12
C VAL A 42 -35.13 27.67 -13.30
N GLU A 43 -36.44 27.66 -13.44
CA GLU A 43 -37.28 28.85 -13.40
C GLU A 43 -37.08 29.57 -12.04
N ALA A 44 -36.56 30.78 -12.08
CA ALA A 44 -36.17 31.54 -10.90
C ALA A 44 -37.39 32.04 -10.12
N GLN A 45 -37.74 31.35 -9.03
CA GLN A 45 -38.61 31.92 -8.00
C GLN A 45 -37.84 33.02 -7.24
N PRO A 46 -38.43 34.21 -7.00
CA PRO A 46 -37.76 35.25 -6.24
C PRO A 46 -37.59 34.78 -4.79
N ALA A 47 -36.33 34.63 -4.38
CA ALA A 47 -35.97 34.34 -2.99
C ALA A 47 -36.42 35.48 -2.06
N PRO A 48 -36.90 35.19 -0.84
CA PRO A 48 -37.14 36.22 0.16
C PRO A 48 -35.80 36.88 0.53
N VAL A 49 -35.79 38.22 0.54
CA VAL A 49 -34.61 39.03 0.85
C VAL A 49 -34.12 38.68 2.26
N PRO A 50 -32.86 38.24 2.46
CA PRO A 50 -32.34 38.00 3.80
C PRO A 50 -32.19 39.33 4.55
N GLN A 51 -32.85 39.43 5.71
CA GLN A 51 -32.65 40.54 6.63
C GLN A 51 -31.22 40.48 7.20
N PRO A 52 -30.53 41.61 7.38
CA PRO A 52 -29.20 41.61 7.97
C PRO A 52 -29.26 41.13 9.42
N SER A 53 -28.68 39.96 9.66
CA SER A 53 -28.42 39.45 11.00
C SER A 53 -27.53 40.45 11.74
N GLN A 54 -28.06 41.09 12.78
CA GLN A 54 -27.25 41.95 13.63
C GLN A 54 -26.25 41.08 14.39
N THR A 55 -24.96 41.19 14.05
CA THR A 55 -23.88 40.59 14.83
C THR A 55 -23.90 41.22 16.22
N ARG A 56 -24.51 40.54 17.19
CA ARG A 56 -24.35 40.91 18.60
C ARG A 56 -22.93 40.53 19.00
N MET A 57 -22.06 41.53 19.07
CA MET A 57 -20.73 41.41 19.62
C MET A 57 -20.88 41.08 21.11
N LEU A 58 -20.64 39.83 21.50
CA LEU A 58 -20.52 39.47 22.91
C LEU A 58 -19.18 40.02 23.42
N ALA A 59 -19.24 40.83 24.47
CA ALA A 59 -18.04 41.22 25.21
C ALA A 59 -17.38 39.96 25.78
N PRO A 60 -16.04 39.84 25.76
CA PRO A 60 -15.38 38.71 26.41
C PRO A 60 -15.70 38.78 27.90
N ALA A 61 -16.38 37.76 28.41
CA ALA A 61 -16.47 37.56 29.84
C ALA A 61 -15.03 37.42 30.36
N ALA A 62 -14.61 38.33 31.25
CA ALA A 62 -13.41 38.18 32.04
C ALA A 62 -13.65 37.05 33.05
N GLY A 63 -13.62 35.81 32.57
CA GLY A 63 -13.42 34.62 33.37
C GLY A 63 -11.92 34.42 33.52
N ASP A 64 -11.47 34.17 34.74
CA ASP A 64 -10.09 33.84 35.06
C ASP A 64 -9.54 32.82 34.06
N ARG A 65 -8.55 33.25 33.26
CA ARG A 65 -7.71 32.33 32.49
C ARG A 65 -6.81 31.61 33.50
N ALA A 66 -7.39 30.67 34.25
CA ALA A 66 -6.64 29.52 34.71
C ALA A 66 -6.05 28.89 33.44
N GLY A 67 -4.74 28.98 33.30
CA GLY A 67 -4.03 28.52 32.11
C GLY A 67 -4.48 27.11 31.78
N SER A 68 -5.08 26.94 30.61
CA SER A 68 -5.29 25.61 30.04
C SER A 68 -3.91 25.02 29.86
N ALA A 69 -3.47 24.19 30.80
CA ALA A 69 -2.30 23.36 30.63
C ALA A 69 -2.55 22.53 29.38
N ILE A 70 -1.79 22.81 28.33
CA ILE A 70 -1.83 22.02 27.10
C ILE A 70 -1.20 20.68 27.48
N GLU A 71 -2.03 19.67 27.73
CA GLU A 71 -1.58 18.30 27.86
C GLU A 71 -1.18 17.81 26.47
N ILE A 72 0.14 17.69 26.26
CA ILE A 72 0.71 17.07 25.07
C ILE A 72 0.75 15.58 25.38
N GLU A 73 -0.30 14.86 24.98
CA GLU A 73 -0.28 13.40 24.94
C GLU A 73 0.53 12.96 23.72
N ASP A 74 1.52 12.09 23.93
CA ASP A 74 2.34 11.55 22.85
C ASP A 74 1.47 10.69 21.91
N LEU A 75 1.49 11.03 20.63
CA LEU A 75 0.78 10.24 19.62
C LEU A 75 1.46 8.87 19.51
N SER A 76 0.72 7.81 19.87
CA SER A 76 1.19 6.44 19.70
C SER A 76 1.64 6.20 18.26
N ALA A 77 2.75 5.47 18.10
CA ALA A 77 3.29 5.14 16.78
C ALA A 77 2.22 4.45 15.91
N PRO A 78 2.17 4.74 14.60
CA PRO A 78 1.21 4.10 13.71
C PRO A 78 1.47 2.59 13.61
N ASP A 79 0.39 1.80 13.49
CA ASP A 79 0.48 0.36 13.22
C ASP A 79 1.34 0.14 11.95
N PRO A 80 2.46 -0.61 12.03
CA PRO A 80 3.33 -0.88 10.88
C PRO A 80 2.57 -1.45 9.67
N PHE A 81 1.46 -2.16 9.92
CA PHE A 81 0.63 -2.71 8.86
C PHE A 81 0.00 -1.61 7.98
N ALA A 82 -0.45 -0.53 8.62
CA ALA A 82 -1.19 0.57 8.00
C ALA A 82 -0.29 1.52 7.19
N VAL A 83 1.02 1.48 7.43
CA VAL A 83 2.00 2.30 6.71
C VAL A 83 2.03 1.91 5.23
N GLY A 84 1.98 2.91 4.36
CA GLY A 84 2.03 2.73 2.90
C GLY A 84 2.38 4.04 2.20
N THR A 85 2.65 3.96 0.90
CA THR A 85 2.93 5.13 0.04
C THR A 85 1.78 5.51 -0.87
N LEU A 86 0.81 4.62 -1.10
CA LEU A 86 -0.37 4.86 -1.93
C LEU A 86 -1.63 4.94 -1.07
N SER A 87 -2.32 6.08 -1.14
CA SER A 87 -3.69 6.21 -0.63
C SER A 87 -4.71 5.62 -1.62
N ALA A 88 -5.97 5.48 -1.20
CA ALA A 88 -7.05 5.01 -2.07
C ALA A 88 -7.22 5.86 -3.35
N GLY A 89 -7.09 7.18 -3.22
CA GLY A 89 -7.19 8.12 -4.36
C GLY A 89 -6.02 8.04 -5.33
N GLU A 90 -4.89 7.47 -4.90
CA GLU A 90 -3.66 7.30 -5.68
C GLU A 90 -3.52 5.87 -6.23
N GLY A 91 -4.58 5.06 -6.16
CA GLY A 91 -4.59 3.69 -6.64
C GLY A 91 -4.26 2.63 -5.58
N GLY A 92 -4.15 3.00 -4.31
CA GLY A 92 -4.15 2.03 -3.20
C GLY A 92 -5.45 1.22 -3.14
N LEU A 93 -5.44 0.11 -2.40
CA LEU A 93 -6.57 -0.82 -2.26
C LEU A 93 -7.67 -0.31 -1.31
N GLY A 94 -7.44 0.80 -0.61
CA GLY A 94 -8.36 1.39 0.35
C GLY A 94 -8.17 0.85 1.78
N ALA A 95 -8.85 1.48 2.74
CA ALA A 95 -8.63 1.23 4.16
C ALA A 95 -9.01 -0.20 4.62
N ASN A 96 -9.93 -0.85 3.90
CA ASN A 96 -10.51 -2.13 4.25
C ASN A 96 -10.00 -3.29 3.37
N ALA A 97 -8.86 -3.12 2.70
CA ALA A 97 -8.35 -4.11 1.74
C ALA A 97 -8.12 -5.50 2.37
N TRP A 98 -7.84 -5.54 3.68
CA TRP A 98 -7.58 -6.76 4.46
C TRP A 98 -8.73 -7.13 5.40
N ALA A 99 -9.93 -6.58 5.16
CA ALA A 99 -11.09 -6.93 5.97
C ALA A 99 -11.43 -8.42 5.79
N GLY A 100 -11.56 -9.14 6.92
CA GLY A 100 -11.87 -10.57 6.93
C GLY A 100 -10.70 -11.52 6.69
N THR A 101 -9.46 -11.02 6.54
CA THR A 101 -8.27 -11.88 6.52
C THR A 101 -7.73 -12.09 7.93
N GLU A 102 -7.16 -13.26 8.21
CA GLU A 102 -6.44 -13.50 9.47
C GLU A 102 -5.02 -12.91 9.41
N ARG A 103 -4.52 -12.41 10.54
CA ARG A 103 -3.17 -11.82 10.60
C ARG A 103 -2.08 -12.89 10.54
N GLU A 104 -2.34 -14.05 11.13
CA GLU A 104 -1.40 -15.17 11.17
C GLU A 104 -1.06 -15.64 9.75
N GLY A 105 0.24 -15.79 9.47
CA GLY A 105 0.72 -16.29 8.17
C GLY A 105 0.59 -15.30 7.00
N LEU A 106 0.12 -14.07 7.22
CA LEU A 106 0.05 -13.07 6.16
C LEU A 106 1.45 -12.70 5.65
N ALA A 107 2.40 -12.47 6.56
CA ALA A 107 3.81 -12.21 6.20
C ALA A 107 4.43 -13.37 5.40
N ALA A 108 4.17 -14.61 5.80
CA ALA A 108 4.59 -15.80 5.06
C ALA A 108 3.95 -15.90 3.67
N THR A 109 2.78 -15.29 3.47
CA THR A 109 2.11 -15.23 2.17
C THR A 109 2.80 -14.23 1.23
N LEU A 110 3.28 -13.09 1.74
CA LEU A 110 4.11 -12.18 0.94
C LEU A 110 5.40 -12.84 0.48
N ALA A 111 6.03 -13.65 1.32
CA ALA A 111 7.25 -14.37 0.97
C ALA A 111 7.07 -15.38 -0.18
N ARG A 112 5.83 -15.77 -0.47
CA ARG A 112 5.47 -16.68 -1.57
C ARG A 112 5.02 -15.95 -2.83
N LEU A 113 5.06 -14.61 -2.86
CA LEU A 113 4.69 -13.85 -4.05
C LEU A 113 5.61 -14.22 -5.23
N PRO A 114 5.06 -14.33 -6.45
CA PRO A 114 5.86 -14.60 -7.64
C PRO A 114 6.83 -13.43 -7.89
N MET A 115 8.12 -13.70 -7.77
CA MET A 115 9.18 -12.69 -7.96
C MET A 115 9.25 -12.17 -9.42
N VAL A 116 8.80 -12.99 -10.38
CA VAL A 116 8.80 -12.67 -11.81
C VAL A 116 7.39 -12.83 -12.36
N GLU A 117 6.68 -11.72 -12.43
CA GLU A 117 5.34 -11.67 -13.00
C GLU A 117 5.41 -11.27 -14.49
N ARG A 118 4.91 -12.15 -15.37
CA ARG A 118 4.95 -11.91 -16.84
C ARG A 118 3.84 -10.98 -17.31
N SER A 119 2.77 -10.86 -16.54
CA SER A 119 1.67 -9.95 -16.85
C SER A 119 1.95 -8.55 -16.29
N PRO A 120 1.95 -7.50 -17.12
CA PRO A 120 2.14 -6.12 -16.64
C PRO A 120 1.02 -5.70 -15.68
N VAL A 121 -0.19 -6.20 -15.87
CA VAL A 121 -1.34 -5.92 -14.99
C VAL A 121 -1.14 -6.54 -13.61
N MET A 122 -0.67 -7.79 -13.55
CA MET A 122 -0.41 -8.47 -12.27
C MET A 122 0.79 -7.87 -11.54
N ARG A 123 1.79 -7.38 -12.28
CA ARG A 123 2.94 -6.64 -11.71
C ARG A 123 2.49 -5.32 -11.10
N ASP A 124 1.64 -4.55 -11.81
CA ASP A 124 1.06 -3.31 -11.27
C ASP A 124 0.20 -3.58 -10.03
N LEU A 125 -0.65 -4.59 -10.07
CA LEU A 125 -1.49 -4.97 -8.92
C LEU A 125 -0.64 -5.35 -7.70
N THR A 126 0.39 -6.18 -7.89
CA THR A 126 1.32 -6.57 -6.82
C THR A 126 2.00 -5.34 -6.22
N ARG A 127 2.52 -4.44 -7.06
CA ARG A 127 3.12 -3.17 -6.60
C ARG A 127 2.13 -2.36 -5.77
N ARG A 128 0.91 -2.16 -6.28
CA ARG A 128 -0.13 -1.38 -5.59
C ARG A 128 -0.55 -2.00 -4.27
N MET A 129 -0.67 -3.32 -4.21
CA MET A 129 -0.96 -4.06 -2.98
C MET A 129 0.14 -3.85 -1.93
N LEU A 130 1.42 -3.99 -2.34
CA LEU A 130 2.57 -3.81 -1.44
C LEU A 130 2.71 -2.37 -0.94
N LEU A 131 2.25 -1.37 -1.71
CA LEU A 131 2.41 0.04 -1.36
C LEU A 131 1.15 0.69 -0.75
N SER A 132 0.04 -0.05 -0.71
CA SER A 132 -1.24 0.49 -0.24
C SER A 132 -1.22 0.77 1.27
N GLN A 133 -1.70 1.96 1.63
CA GLN A 133 -2.12 2.29 2.99
C GLN A 133 -3.45 1.60 3.28
N SER A 134 -3.45 0.58 4.14
CA SER A 134 -4.67 -0.15 4.53
C SER A 134 -4.57 -0.62 5.97
N ARG A 135 -5.68 -0.56 6.71
CA ARG A 135 -5.76 -1.14 8.05
C ARG A 135 -5.54 -2.65 7.96
N GLY A 136 -4.72 -3.18 8.84
CA GLY A 136 -4.49 -4.62 8.95
C GLY A 136 -5.63 -5.33 9.68
N PRO A 137 -5.70 -6.67 9.55
CA PRO A 137 -6.52 -7.50 10.42
C PRO A 137 -6.23 -7.24 11.90
N ALA A 138 -7.13 -7.56 12.82
CA ALA A 138 -6.77 -7.52 14.24
C ALA A 138 -5.62 -8.48 14.56
N GLY A 139 -4.73 -8.10 15.49
CA GLY A 139 -3.62 -8.95 15.95
C GLY A 139 -2.51 -8.16 16.66
N GLY A 140 -1.37 -8.79 16.89
CA GLY A 140 -0.28 -8.24 17.70
C GLY A 140 0.65 -7.27 16.96
N ALA A 141 1.39 -6.47 17.71
CA ALA A 141 2.39 -5.55 17.16
C ALA A 141 3.53 -6.29 16.43
N GLU A 142 3.99 -7.43 16.97
CA GLU A 142 5.06 -8.24 16.37
C GLU A 142 4.71 -8.71 14.95
N ASP A 143 3.48 -9.22 14.75
CA ASP A 143 2.98 -9.63 13.43
C ASP A 143 2.95 -8.46 12.44
N SER A 144 2.69 -7.25 12.92
CA SER A 144 2.66 -6.02 12.10
C SER A 144 4.06 -5.67 11.60
N SER A 145 5.05 -5.74 12.49
CA SER A 145 6.45 -5.48 12.16
C SER A 145 6.97 -6.54 11.17
N ALA A 146 6.69 -7.82 11.42
CA ALA A 146 7.06 -8.91 10.51
C ALA A 146 6.42 -8.75 9.13
N TRP A 147 5.16 -8.32 9.08
CA TRP A 147 4.46 -8.00 7.83
C TRP A 147 5.12 -6.83 7.07
N PHE A 148 5.44 -5.75 7.77
CA PHE A 148 6.10 -4.59 7.16
C PHE A 148 7.49 -4.94 6.60
N GLU A 149 8.27 -5.75 7.32
CA GLU A 149 9.55 -6.26 6.84
C GLU A 149 9.39 -7.17 5.61
N ALA A 150 8.44 -8.12 5.64
CA ALA A 150 8.16 -9.01 4.51
C ALA A 150 7.74 -8.24 3.26
N ARG A 151 7.02 -7.11 3.43
CA ARG A 151 6.63 -6.22 2.34
C ARG A 151 7.83 -5.52 1.71
N LEU A 152 8.78 -5.01 2.50
CA LEU A 152 10.03 -4.45 1.97
C LEU A 152 10.87 -5.50 1.24
N GLN A 153 10.95 -6.71 1.77
CA GLN A 153 11.63 -7.83 1.12
C GLN A 153 10.98 -8.21 -0.22
N ALA A 154 9.64 -8.21 -0.29
CA ALA A 154 8.92 -8.48 -1.53
C ALA A 154 9.12 -7.38 -2.60
N LEU A 155 9.14 -6.10 -2.19
CA LEU A 155 9.47 -4.98 -3.09
C LEU A 155 10.88 -5.13 -3.66
N ASN A 156 11.84 -5.47 -2.79
CA ASN A 156 13.21 -5.77 -3.21
C ASN A 156 13.24 -6.94 -4.19
N ALA A 157 12.68 -8.10 -3.84
CA ALA A 157 12.68 -9.28 -4.69
C ALA A 157 12.09 -9.07 -6.11
N THR A 158 11.21 -8.08 -6.28
CA THR A 158 10.56 -7.76 -7.57
C THR A 158 11.24 -6.63 -8.35
N GLY A 159 12.35 -6.08 -7.82
CA GLY A 159 13.12 -5.01 -8.44
C GLY A 159 12.59 -3.60 -8.18
N LEU A 160 11.71 -3.42 -7.20
CA LEU A 160 11.06 -2.15 -6.89
C LEU A 160 11.86 -1.35 -5.85
N TRP A 161 13.16 -1.18 -6.08
CA TRP A 161 14.12 -0.62 -5.11
C TRP A 161 13.77 0.78 -4.63
N ASN A 162 13.37 1.67 -5.54
CA ASN A 162 12.93 3.03 -5.19
C ASN A 162 11.68 3.02 -4.31
N ASP A 163 10.75 2.09 -4.57
CA ASP A 163 9.55 1.94 -3.77
C ASP A 163 9.87 1.37 -2.38
N THR A 164 10.85 0.45 -2.28
CA THR A 164 11.38 -0.02 -0.99
C THR A 164 11.90 1.15 -0.17
N LEU A 165 12.73 2.03 -0.75
CA LEU A 165 13.27 3.19 -0.03
C LEU A 165 12.18 4.17 0.39
N ALA A 166 11.22 4.44 -0.49
CA ALA A 166 10.10 5.34 -0.20
C ALA A 166 9.19 4.81 0.92
N LEU A 167 8.96 3.49 0.96
CA LEU A 167 8.17 2.86 2.02
C LEU A 167 8.95 2.76 3.33
N ALA A 168 10.21 2.34 3.29
CA ALA A 168 11.06 2.20 4.47
C ALA A 168 11.26 3.54 5.20
N ALA A 169 11.30 4.66 4.48
CA ALA A 169 11.36 6.00 5.08
C ALA A 169 10.13 6.35 5.95
N ARG A 170 9.03 5.60 5.83
CA ARG A 170 7.80 5.75 6.61
C ARG A 170 7.66 4.72 7.74
N ALA A 171 8.69 3.91 7.97
CA ALA A 171 8.67 2.89 9.01
C ALA A 171 8.40 3.52 10.38
N PRO A 172 7.51 2.94 11.21
CA PRO A 172 7.23 3.46 12.54
C PRO A 172 8.38 3.24 13.53
N SER A 173 9.25 2.26 13.23
CA SER A 173 10.42 1.91 14.02
C SER A 173 11.48 1.31 13.10
N GLN A 174 12.75 1.54 13.43
CA GLN A 174 13.86 0.93 12.71
C GLN A 174 14.17 -0.46 13.28
N THR A 175 14.28 -1.45 12.41
CA THR A 175 14.71 -2.81 12.76
C THR A 175 15.89 -3.24 11.88
N PRO A 176 16.68 -4.25 12.29
CA PRO A 176 17.73 -4.81 11.44
C PRO A 176 17.21 -5.32 10.09
N GLY A 177 15.97 -5.84 10.05
CA GLY A 177 15.33 -6.30 8.81
C GLY A 177 15.03 -5.16 7.85
N ILE A 178 14.48 -4.05 8.34
CA ILE A 178 14.22 -2.84 7.55
C ILE A 178 15.54 -2.25 7.02
N ALA A 179 16.55 -2.15 7.89
CA ALA A 179 17.84 -1.60 7.50
C ALA A 179 18.54 -2.45 6.43
N ARG A 180 18.48 -3.79 6.54
CA ARG A 180 18.97 -4.70 5.49
C ARG A 180 18.24 -4.47 4.17
N ALA A 181 16.91 -4.35 4.18
CA ALA A 181 16.16 -4.05 2.96
C ALA A 181 16.54 -2.71 2.31
N VAL A 182 16.82 -1.67 3.12
CA VAL A 182 17.32 -0.37 2.64
C VAL A 182 18.72 -0.49 2.04
N ILE A 183 19.62 -1.21 2.69
CA ILE A 183 20.99 -1.46 2.20
C ILE A 183 20.93 -2.18 0.85
N ASP A 184 20.16 -3.27 0.75
CA ASP A 184 20.00 -4.03 -0.48
C ASP A 184 19.47 -3.13 -1.62
N ALA A 185 18.42 -2.34 -1.36
CA ALA A 185 17.85 -1.43 -2.35
C ALA A 185 18.87 -0.38 -2.83
N LYS A 186 19.64 0.22 -1.91
CA LYS A 186 20.68 1.20 -2.25
C LYS A 186 21.79 0.57 -3.10
N LEU A 187 22.25 -0.63 -2.74
CA LEU A 187 23.27 -1.34 -3.53
C LEU A 187 22.77 -1.63 -4.95
N MET A 188 21.51 -2.06 -5.11
CA MET A 188 20.91 -2.29 -6.43
C MET A 188 20.74 -1.01 -7.26
N LEU A 189 20.64 0.15 -6.61
CA LEU A 189 20.59 1.47 -7.25
C LEU A 189 21.98 2.09 -7.49
N GLY A 190 23.07 1.41 -7.12
CA GLY A 190 24.44 1.94 -7.24
C GLY A 190 24.79 2.99 -6.18
N GLN A 191 24.00 3.10 -5.12
CA GLN A 191 24.17 4.05 -4.01
C GLN A 191 25.08 3.47 -2.90
N GLU A 192 26.29 3.05 -3.27
CA GLU A 192 27.20 2.30 -2.39
C GLU A 192 27.59 3.08 -1.13
N ALA A 193 27.90 4.37 -1.27
CA ALA A 193 28.29 5.22 -0.13
C ALA A 193 27.16 5.32 0.91
N GLU A 194 25.92 5.45 0.45
CA GLU A 194 24.74 5.56 1.30
C GLU A 194 24.33 4.22 1.91
N ALA A 195 24.67 3.10 1.24
CA ALA A 195 24.49 1.76 1.77
C ALA A 195 25.49 1.49 2.91
N CYS A 196 26.76 1.85 2.72
CA CYS A 196 27.79 1.77 3.77
C CYS A 196 27.43 2.61 5.00
N ALA A 197 26.93 3.84 4.80
CA ALA A 197 26.47 4.67 5.91
C ALA A 197 25.30 4.04 6.68
N ALA A 198 24.37 3.38 5.99
CA ALA A 198 23.26 2.68 6.63
C ALA A 198 23.72 1.44 7.42
N LEU A 199 24.79 0.76 6.98
CA LEU A 199 25.38 -0.39 7.68
C LEU A 199 26.02 0.02 9.01
N SER A 200 26.69 1.18 9.07
CA SER A 200 27.31 1.67 10.30
C SER A 200 26.33 1.87 11.45
N GLY A 201 25.07 2.22 11.15
CA GLY A 201 24.00 2.34 12.14
C GLY A 201 23.49 1.00 12.70
N LEU A 202 23.83 -0.13 12.07
CA LEU A 202 23.54 -1.48 12.57
C LEU A 202 24.66 -2.07 13.41
N ALA A 203 25.89 -1.59 13.22
CA ALA A 203 27.08 -2.13 13.85
C ALA A 203 27.34 -1.57 15.26
N THR A 204 26.52 -0.63 15.74
CA THR A 204 26.65 -0.07 17.10
C THR A 204 26.03 -1.07 18.09
N PRO A 205 26.82 -1.76 18.93
CA PRO A 205 26.25 -2.61 19.99
C PRO A 205 25.49 -1.73 21.00
N PRO A 206 24.47 -2.27 21.69
CA PRO A 206 23.80 -1.52 22.75
C PRO A 206 24.83 -1.16 23.84
N GLU A 207 24.93 0.13 24.17
CA GLU A 207 25.69 0.61 25.32
C GLU A 207 25.21 -0.14 26.57
N GLY A 208 26.06 -0.98 27.17
CA GLY A 208 25.79 -1.66 28.43
C GLY A 208 26.05 -3.18 28.49
N ALA A 209 26.52 -3.82 27.42
CA ALA A 209 26.97 -5.21 27.48
C ALA A 209 28.51 -5.28 27.68
N ALA A 210 28.95 -5.10 28.92
CA ALA A 210 30.31 -5.43 29.38
C ALA A 210 30.24 -6.20 30.70
#